data_AF-A0A660THJ1-F1
#
_entry.id   AF-A0A660THJ1-F1
#
_cell.length_a   1.000
_cell.length_b   1.000
_cell.length_c   1.000
_cell.angle_alpha   90.00
_cell.angle_beta   90.00
_cell.angle_gamma   90.00
#
_symmetry.space_group_name_H-M   'P 1'
#
loop_
_entity.id
_entity.type
_entity.pdbx_description
1 polymer ?
#
loop_
_entity_poly.entity_id
_entity_poly.type
_entity_poly.pdbx_seq_one_letter_code
_entity_poly.pdbx_strand_id
1 'polypeptide(L)'
;MKTTFELPDNLFKQAKVYAAIHSLSLKELFRQAISEKLSTVETNIPQKPWMEFYGKGKKLKDELKKLDSIIESEFEIVDPREWK
;
A
#
# COMPACT_ATOMS: atom_id res chain seq x y z
N MET A 1 -12.43 12.29 -17.73
CA MET A 1 -12.72 11.12 -18.60
C MET A 1 -14.20 10.79 -18.48
N LYS A 2 -14.86 10.39 -19.57
CA LYS A 2 -16.26 9.92 -19.54
C LYS A 2 -16.25 8.41 -19.36
N THR A 3 -16.97 7.92 -18.36
CA THR A 3 -17.08 6.49 -18.07
C THR A 3 -18.55 6.14 -18.01
N THR A 4 -18.94 5.08 -18.70
CA THR A 4 -20.30 4.53 -18.68
C THR A 4 -20.26 3.20 -17.92
N PHE A 5 -21.23 2.98 -17.04
CA PHE A 5 -21.32 1.81 -16.20
C PHE A 5 -22.79 1.40 -16.09
N GLU A 6 -23.06 0.11 -16.00
CA GLU A 6 -24.42 -0.43 -15.93
C GLU A 6 -24.90 -0.47 -14.49
N LEU A 7 -26.10 0.07 -14.23
CA LEU A 7 -26.76 0.03 -12.92
C LEU A 7 -28.13 -0.63 -13.03
N PRO A 8 -28.54 -1.38 -12.00
CA PRO A 8 -29.94 -1.73 -11.83
C PRO A 8 -30.83 -0.48 -11.77
N ASP A 9 -31.95 -0.53 -12.48
CA ASP A 9 -32.89 0.59 -12.62
C ASP A 9 -33.44 1.08 -11.27
N ASN A 10 -33.69 0.16 -10.34
CA ASN A 10 -34.15 0.48 -8.98
C ASN A 10 -33.09 1.28 -8.21
N LEU A 11 -31.81 0.88 -8.31
CA LEU A 11 -30.69 1.55 -7.67
C LEU A 11 -30.47 2.95 -8.25
N PHE A 12 -30.59 3.09 -9.57
CA PHE A 12 -30.49 4.40 -10.23
C PHE A 12 -31.61 5.35 -9.79
N LYS A 13 -32.85 4.85 -9.62
CA LYS A 13 -33.96 5.65 -9.08
C LYS A 13 -33.69 6.10 -7.64
N GLN A 14 -33.23 5.20 -6.77
CA GLN A 14 -32.88 5.54 -5.39
C GLN A 14 -31.76 6.58 -5.33
N ALA A 15 -30.72 6.43 -6.15
CA ALA A 15 -29.62 7.38 -6.22
C ALA A 15 -30.08 8.79 -6.64
N LYS A 16 -31.01 8.89 -7.59
CA LYS A 16 -31.60 10.18 -8.00
C LYS A 16 -32.40 10.84 -6.87
N VAL A 17 -33.21 10.07 -6.15
CA VAL A 17 -33.98 10.59 -5.00
C VAL A 17 -33.02 11.09 -3.91
N TYR A 18 -32.01 10.29 -3.58
CA TYR A 18 -31.00 10.67 -2.59
C TYR A 18 -30.27 11.96 -3.00
N ALA A 19 -29.81 12.05 -4.24
CA ALA A 19 -29.12 13.22 -4.76
C ALA A 19 -30.00 14.49 -4.67
N ALA A 20 -31.28 14.38 -5.02
CA ALA A 20 -32.23 15.48 -4.93
C ALA A 20 -32.42 15.97 -3.49
N ILE A 21 -32.58 15.05 -2.53
CA ILE A 21 -32.73 15.37 -1.10
C ILE A 21 -31.49 16.11 -0.57
N HIS A 22 -30.30 15.69 -0.99
CA HIS A 22 -29.03 16.24 -0.51
C HIS A 22 -28.52 17.42 -1.32
N SER A 23 -29.30 17.94 -2.28
CA SER A 23 -28.88 19.01 -3.20
C SER A 23 -27.57 18.70 -3.95
N LEU A 24 -27.34 17.41 -4.23
CA LEU A 24 -26.17 16.92 -4.94
C LEU A 24 -26.52 16.63 -6.40
N SER A 25 -25.55 16.82 -7.29
CA SER A 25 -25.64 16.23 -8.62
C SER A 25 -25.40 14.72 -8.54
N LEU A 26 -26.01 13.96 -9.45
CA LEU A 26 -25.80 12.51 -9.49
C LEU A 26 -24.31 12.15 -9.69
N LYS A 27 -23.59 12.94 -10.49
CA LYS A 27 -22.15 12.80 -10.68
C LYS A 27 -21.37 12.98 -9.38
N GLU A 28 -21.75 13.97 -8.58
CA GLU A 28 -21.10 14.25 -7.30
C GLU A 28 -21.35 13.13 -6.29
N LEU A 29 -22.59 12.62 -6.23
CA LEU A 29 -22.93 11.45 -5.41
C LEU A 29 -22.04 10.24 -5.76
N PHE A 30 -21.92 9.90 -7.04
CA PHE A 30 -21.06 8.80 -7.48
C PHE A 30 -19.59 9.04 -7.15
N ARG A 31 -19.10 10.27 -7.34
CA ARG A 31 -17.72 10.64 -7.02
C ARG A 31 -17.42 10.44 -5.54
N GLN A 32 -18.31 10.90 -4.67
CA GLN A 32 -18.19 10.76 -3.21
C GLN A 32 -18.22 9.30 -2.79
N ALA A 33 -19.20 8.52 -3.26
CA ALA A 33 -19.32 7.11 -2.92
C ALA A 33 -18.09 6.28 -3.35
N ILE A 34 -17.55 6.55 -4.53
CA ILE A 34 -16.32 5.89 -5.00
C ILE A 34 -15.12 6.33 -4.16
N SER A 35 -14.96 7.63 -3.90
CA SER A 35 -13.86 8.15 -3.10
C SER A 35 -13.86 7.56 -1.68
N GLU A 36 -15.00 7.54 -1.01
CA GLU A 36 -15.15 6.99 0.33
C GLU A 36 -14.79 5.50 0.36
N LYS A 37 -15.22 4.73 -0.65
CA LYS A 37 -14.89 3.31 -0.73
C LYS A 37 -13.41 3.08 -0.95
N LEU A 38 -12.75 3.88 -1.80
CA LEU A 38 -11.32 3.78 -2.06
C LEU A 38 -10.48 4.23 -0.85
N SER A 39 -10.85 5.31 -0.17
CA SER A 39 -10.19 5.75 1.06
C SER A 39 -10.31 4.71 2.19
N THR A 40 -11.44 4.00 2.25
CA THR A 40 -11.60 2.88 3.19
C THR A 40 -10.70 1.71 2.84
N VAL A 41 -10.44 1.46 1.56
CA VAL A 41 -9.48 0.42 1.11
C VAL A 41 -8.05 0.84 1.43
N GLU A 42 -7.68 2.11 1.21
CA GLU A 42 -6.35 2.62 1.57
C GLU A 42 -6.07 2.54 3.08
N THR A 43 -7.08 2.80 3.91
CA THR A 43 -6.95 2.72 5.37
C THR A 43 -7.07 1.31 5.94
N ASN A 44 -7.78 0.39 5.27
CA ASN A 44 -7.89 -1.02 5.66
C ASN A 44 -6.87 -1.95 4.99
N ILE A 45 -5.95 -1.44 4.17
CA ILE A 45 -4.71 -2.18 3.93
C ILE A 45 -3.94 -2.03 5.24
N PRO A 46 -3.84 -3.07 6.10
CA PRO A 46 -2.96 -2.97 7.24
C PRO A 46 -1.59 -2.64 6.65
N GLN A 47 -1.07 -1.46 6.95
CA GLN A 47 0.35 -1.20 6.72
C GLN A 47 1.05 -2.30 7.49
N LYS A 48 1.55 -3.30 6.75
CA LYS A 48 2.20 -4.44 7.36
C LYS A 48 3.31 -3.84 8.22
N PRO A 49 3.43 -4.16 9.52
CA PRO A 49 4.35 -3.46 10.42
C PRO A 49 5.81 -3.38 9.89
N TRP A 50 6.22 -4.36 9.07
CA TRP A 50 7.52 -4.36 8.41
C TRP A 50 7.70 -3.29 7.31
N MET A 51 6.62 -2.77 6.71
CA MET A 51 6.70 -1.69 5.70
C MET A 51 7.16 -0.36 6.31
N GLU A 52 6.98 -0.15 7.62
CA GLU A 52 7.52 1.03 8.31
C GLU A 52 9.06 1.07 8.25
N PHE A 53 9.70 -0.08 8.08
CA PHE A 53 11.15 -0.22 8.01
C PHE A 53 11.68 -0.39 6.58
N TYR A 54 10.78 -0.57 5.60
CA TYR A 54 11.16 -0.78 4.21
C TYR A 54 11.89 0.46 3.66
N GLY A 55 13.13 0.27 3.20
CA GLY A 55 13.97 1.34 2.65
C GLY A 55 14.76 2.18 3.66
N LYS A 56 14.48 2.10 4.98
CA LYS A 56 15.26 2.81 6.02
C LYS A 56 16.74 2.35 6.03
N GLY A 57 17.00 1.09 5.70
CA GLY A 57 18.36 0.53 5.58
C GLY A 57 19.16 0.96 4.34
N LYS A 58 18.56 1.69 3.39
CA LYS A 58 19.24 2.06 2.12
C LYS A 58 20.48 2.94 2.35
N LYS A 59 20.47 3.75 3.42
CA LYS A 59 21.62 4.59 3.80
C LYS A 59 22.75 3.81 4.48
N LEU A 60 22.46 2.62 5.01
CA LEU A 60 23.44 1.76 5.69
C LEU A 60 24.15 0.79 4.72
N LYS A 61 23.86 0.85 3.42
CA LYS A 61 24.42 -0.07 2.43
C LYS A 61 25.96 -0.11 2.46
N ASP A 62 26.60 1.05 2.60
CA ASP A 62 28.05 1.15 2.59
C ASP A 62 28.68 0.70 3.93
N GLU A 63 27.97 0.88 5.05
CA GLU A 63 28.39 0.38 6.36
C GLU A 63 28.26 -1.14 6.44
N LEU A 64 27.16 -1.71 5.95
CA LEU A 64 26.96 -3.15 5.84
C LEU A 64 28.06 -3.79 4.99
N LYS A 65 28.43 -3.17 3.87
CA LYS A 65 29.51 -3.68 3.01
C LYS A 65 30.87 -3.69 3.70
N LYS A 66 31.16 -2.70 4.57
CA LYS A 66 32.39 -2.69 5.37
C LYS A 66 32.38 -3.79 6.41
N LEU A 67 31.25 -4.00 7.08
CA LEU A 67 31.09 -5.05 8.07
C LEU A 67 31.23 -6.44 7.44
N ASP A 68 30.59 -6.68 6.30
CA ASP A 68 30.69 -7.93 5.55
C ASP A 68 32.15 -8.22 5.19
N SER A 69 32.90 -7.23 4.72
CA SER A 69 34.34 -7.40 4.42
C SER A 69 35.19 -7.76 5.64
N ILE A 70 34.84 -7.28 6.83
CA ILE A 70 35.53 -7.63 8.08
C ILE A 70 35.17 -9.07 8.47
N ILE A 71 33.89 -9.42 8.41
CA ILE A 71 33.43 -10.79 8.70
C ILE A 71 34.11 -11.77 7.75
N GLU A 72 34.15 -11.47 6.46
CA GLU A 72 34.77 -12.32 5.45
C GLU A 72 36.27 -12.48 5.73
N SER A 73 36.98 -11.40 6.10
CA SER A 73 38.40 -11.48 6.47
C SER A 73 38.70 -12.29 7.74
N GLU A 74 37.80 -12.28 8.72
CA GLU A 74 37.99 -12.92 10.02
C GLU A 74 37.46 -14.37 10.04
N PHE A 75 36.43 -14.67 9.25
CA PHE A 75 35.67 -15.93 9.33
C PHE A 75 35.71 -16.80 8.06
N GLU A 76 36.29 -16.35 6.93
CA GLU A 76 36.52 -17.25 5.77
C GLU A 76 37.70 -18.20 5.96
N ILE A 77 38.56 -17.95 6.95
CA ILE A 77 39.65 -18.87 7.28
C ILE A 77 39.11 -19.93 8.22
N VAL A 78 38.57 -20.99 7.63
CA VAL A 78 38.25 -22.22 8.37
C VAL A 78 39.56 -22.86 8.80
N ASP A 79 39.89 -22.85 10.09
CA ASP A 79 41.02 -23.62 10.62
C ASP A 79 40.69 -25.12 10.45
N PRO A 80 41.47 -25.88 9.66
CA PRO A 80 41.24 -27.32 9.46
C PRO A 80 41.32 -28.14 10.75
N ARG A 81 41.84 -27.58 11.84
CA ARG A 81 41.94 -28.23 13.17
C ARG A 81 40.68 -28.02 14.00
N GLU A 82 39.89 -26.98 13.73
CA GLU A 82 38.62 -26.70 14.41
C GLU A 82 37.41 -27.30 13.66
N TRP A 83 37.58 -27.68 12.40
CA TRP A 83 36.57 -28.37 11.61
C TRP A 83 36.58 -29.88 11.91
N LYS A 84 35.62 -30.34 12.72
CA LYS A 84 35.50 -31.74 13.17
C LYS A 84 34.13 -32.32 12.87
#